data_AF-A0A800CLI6-F1
#
_entry.id   AF-A0A800CLI6-F1
#
_cell.length_a   1.000
_cell.length_b   1.000
_cell.length_c   1.000
_cell.angle_alpha   90.00
_cell.angle_beta   90.00
_cell.angle_gamma   90.00
#
_symmetry.space_group_name_H-M   'P 1'
#
loop_
_entity.id
_entity.type
_entity.pdbx_description
1 polymer ?
#
loop_
_entity_poly.entity_id
_entity_poly.type
_entity_poly.pdbx_seq_one_letter_code
_entity_poly.pdbx_strand_id
1 'polypeptide(L)'
;MKIINGGQLARDIERSINGATLYAEDLSVGIDDTRDVVLTSGISGVQSYIKVLGGSYDSTDNVPLFQELGFNYLQYDQGQGSDFSFQLGGAEDVFRISIDLVSPNSLGADGVDISDIDVSSQAGANTAVEKLELAIQSIGTTATKVGAAISAIRRRQDVLEVHRENLIEQRARLQEVDFAQETQRFTQLQILLQSATAVLAQANVVPTTLLQLLG
;
A
#
# COMPACT_ATOMS: atom_id res chain seq x y z
N MET A 1 34.40 59.30 -17.68
CA MET A 1 33.03 58.83 -17.95
C MET A 1 33.06 58.08 -19.28
N LYS A 2 33.10 56.74 -19.25
CA LYS A 2 33.28 55.90 -20.44
C LYS A 2 31.94 55.88 -21.19
N ILE A 3 31.84 56.62 -22.29
CA ILE A 3 30.63 56.63 -23.12
C ILE A 3 30.51 55.23 -23.73
N ILE A 4 29.49 54.48 -23.31
CA ILE A 4 29.23 53.16 -23.85
C ILE A 4 28.76 53.38 -25.30
N ASN A 5 29.52 52.86 -26.26
CA ASN A 5 29.16 52.92 -27.67
C ASN A 5 27.84 52.15 -27.85
N GLY A 6 26.78 52.81 -28.34
CA GLY A 6 25.44 52.22 -28.45
C GLY A 6 25.41 50.88 -29.22
N GLY A 7 26.32 50.68 -30.17
CA GLY A 7 26.44 49.41 -30.90
C GLY A 7 27.06 48.27 -30.06
N GLN A 8 27.90 48.58 -29.07
CA GLN A 8 28.39 47.58 -28.11
C GLN A 8 27.29 47.21 -27.12
N LEU A 9 26.58 48.22 -26.60
CA LEU A 9 25.47 48.01 -25.66
C LEU A 9 24.36 47.14 -26.28
N ALA A 10 23.99 47.40 -27.54
CA ALA A 10 22.99 46.61 -28.25
C ALA A 10 23.39 45.13 -28.36
N ARG A 11 24.66 44.84 -28.69
CA ARG A 11 25.16 43.46 -28.79
C ARG A 11 25.24 42.75 -27.46
N ASP A 12 25.61 43.46 -26.39
CA ASP A 12 25.68 42.86 -25.05
C ASP A 12 24.28 42.60 -24.50
N ILE A 13 23.31 43.48 -24.77
CA ILE A 13 21.89 43.26 -24.44
C ILE A 13 21.34 42.07 -25.24
N GLU A 14 21.59 42.00 -26.54
CA GLU A 14 21.14 40.89 -27.38
C GLU A 14 21.73 39.55 -26.93
N ARG A 15 23.02 39.51 -26.59
CA ARG A 15 23.63 38.32 -25.98
C ARG A 15 23.04 37.95 -24.63
N SER A 16 22.76 38.94 -23.78
CA SER A 16 22.17 38.70 -22.47
C SER A 16 20.73 38.20 -22.58
N ILE A 17 19.94 38.73 -23.51
CA ILE A 17 18.57 38.28 -23.77
C ILE A 17 18.60 36.87 -24.36
N ASN A 18 19.43 36.61 -25.37
CA ASN A 18 19.53 35.28 -25.97
C ASN A 18 20.04 34.24 -24.95
N GLY A 19 20.96 34.61 -24.07
CA GLY A 19 21.38 33.77 -22.95
C GLY A 19 20.25 33.52 -21.94
N ALA A 20 19.51 34.55 -21.55
CA ALA A 20 18.38 34.42 -20.64
C ALA A 20 17.25 33.55 -21.22
N THR A 21 16.95 33.66 -22.52
CA THR A 21 15.98 32.80 -23.21
C THR A 21 16.46 31.36 -23.35
N LEU A 22 17.78 31.13 -23.44
CA LEU A 22 18.36 29.79 -23.45
C LEU A 22 18.21 29.07 -22.11
N TYR A 23 18.24 29.80 -20.99
CA TYR A 23 18.07 29.28 -19.62
C TYR A 23 16.65 29.43 -19.07
N ALA A 24 15.77 30.17 -19.76
CA ALA A 24 14.34 30.20 -19.51
C ALA A 24 13.72 28.96 -20.13
N GLU A 25 14.12 27.80 -19.64
CA GLU A 25 13.58 26.55 -20.07
C GLU A 25 12.21 26.35 -19.40
N ASP A 26 11.16 26.34 -20.22
CA ASP A 26 9.81 26.04 -19.76
C ASP A 26 9.83 24.74 -18.93
N LEU A 27 9.29 24.81 -17.71
CA LEU A 27 8.99 23.61 -16.95
C LEU A 27 7.84 22.90 -17.67
N SER A 28 8.16 21.80 -18.34
CA SER A 28 7.16 21.00 -19.03
C SER A 28 6.69 19.87 -18.13
N VAL A 29 5.38 19.64 -18.14
CA VAL A 29 4.72 18.54 -17.44
C VAL A 29 4.18 17.59 -18.49
N GLY A 30 4.75 16.39 -18.56
CA GLY A 30 4.37 15.34 -19.49
C GLY A 30 3.98 14.06 -18.76
N ILE A 31 3.44 13.11 -19.51
CA ILE A 31 3.24 11.73 -19.05
C ILE A 31 4.08 10.85 -19.97
N ASP A 32 5.00 10.07 -19.41
CA ASP A 32 5.85 9.13 -20.18
C ASP A 32 5.06 7.89 -20.64
N ASP A 33 5.64 7.07 -21.52
CA ASP A 33 5.08 5.81 -22.01
C ASP A 33 4.76 4.82 -20.87
N THR A 34 5.46 4.97 -19.73
CA THR A 34 5.22 4.20 -18.50
C THR A 34 4.07 4.76 -17.64
N ARG A 35 3.41 5.83 -18.12
CA ARG A 35 2.36 6.64 -17.48
C ARG A 35 2.80 7.45 -16.25
N ASP A 36 4.09 7.69 -16.07
CA ASP A 36 4.58 8.49 -14.95
C ASP A 36 4.47 10.00 -15.27
N VAL A 37 4.13 10.84 -14.29
CA VAL A 37 4.13 12.30 -14.48
C VAL A 37 5.57 12.80 -14.42
N VAL A 38 6.05 13.33 -15.53
CA VAL A 38 7.43 13.80 -15.67
C VAL A 38 7.45 15.31 -15.62
N LEU A 39 8.25 15.86 -14.70
CA LEU A 39 8.58 17.28 -14.65
C LEU A 39 9.96 17.45 -15.29
N THR A 40 9.96 17.87 -16.55
CA THR A 40 11.19 18.18 -17.26
C THR A 40 11.42 19.68 -17.18
N SER A 41 12.29 20.09 -16.25
CA SER A 41 12.93 21.39 -16.32
C SER A 41 13.95 21.33 -17.45
N GLY A 42 13.94 22.26 -18.39
CA GLY A 42 14.89 22.14 -19.49
C GLY A 42 16.35 22.33 -19.09
N ILE A 43 16.68 22.72 -17.84
CA ILE A 43 18.08 22.83 -17.40
C ILE A 43 18.76 21.49 -17.62
N SER A 44 19.69 21.50 -18.58
CA SER A 44 20.35 20.32 -19.11
C SER A 44 20.79 19.36 -17.99
N GLY A 45 20.03 18.27 -17.83
CA GLY A 45 20.44 17.13 -17.00
C GLY A 45 19.67 16.86 -15.70
N VAL A 46 18.64 17.64 -15.33
CA VAL A 46 17.82 17.31 -14.13
C VAL A 46 16.36 17.06 -14.52
N GLN A 47 16.02 15.81 -14.81
CA GLN A 47 14.62 15.38 -14.90
C GLN A 47 14.17 14.95 -13.51
N SER A 48 13.11 15.58 -12.99
CA SER A 48 12.46 15.15 -11.75
C SER A 48 11.19 14.40 -12.10
N TYR A 49 11.12 13.12 -11.75
CA TYR A 49 9.95 12.28 -12.00
C TYR A 49 9.04 12.33 -10.78
N ILE A 50 7.76 12.68 -10.94
CA ILE A 50 6.73 12.44 -9.94
C ILE A 50 5.86 11.30 -10.48
N LYS A 51 6.20 10.06 -10.13
CA LYS A 51 5.44 8.89 -10.56
C LYS A 51 4.05 8.88 -9.90
N VAL A 52 3.03 9.39 -10.60
CA VAL A 52 1.63 9.20 -10.22
C VAL A 52 1.07 8.02 -10.99
N LEU A 53 1.42 6.80 -10.57
CA LEU A 53 0.71 5.61 -11.05
C LEU A 53 0.74 4.45 -10.06
N GLY A 54 -0.40 4.18 -9.41
CA GLY A 54 -0.79 2.86 -8.86
C GLY A 54 0.07 2.20 -7.78
N GLY A 55 1.19 2.79 -7.38
CA GLY A 55 2.05 2.29 -6.32
C GLY A 55 3.29 3.16 -6.22
N SER A 56 3.37 3.94 -5.15
CA SER A 56 4.55 4.74 -4.81
C SER A 56 5.79 3.83 -4.78
N TYR A 57 6.86 4.24 -5.47
CA TYR A 57 8.21 3.75 -5.20
C TYR A 57 8.85 4.85 -4.34
N ASP A 58 9.14 4.58 -3.07
CA ASP A 58 10.01 5.44 -2.26
C ASP A 58 11.46 5.22 -2.73
N SER A 59 12.16 6.30 -3.07
CA SER A 59 13.51 6.26 -3.62
C SER A 59 14.61 6.09 -2.56
N THR A 60 14.27 5.96 -1.27
CA THR A 60 15.28 5.86 -0.19
C THR A 60 15.58 4.42 0.20
N ASP A 61 14.57 3.55 0.14
CA ASP A 61 14.70 2.12 0.34
C ASP A 61 14.13 1.44 -0.89
N ASN A 62 14.97 0.68 -1.59
CA ASN A 62 14.71 0.07 -2.90
C ASN A 62 13.66 -1.07 -2.83
N VAL A 63 12.52 -0.81 -2.20
CA VAL A 63 11.42 -1.74 -1.94
C VAL A 63 10.14 -1.14 -2.52
N PRO A 64 9.46 -1.81 -3.48
CA PRO A 64 8.15 -1.34 -3.94
C PRO A 64 7.18 -1.25 -2.75
N LEU A 65 6.24 -0.30 -2.77
CA LEU A 65 5.21 -0.13 -1.73
C LEU A 65 4.47 -1.43 -1.35
N PHE A 66 4.38 -2.39 -2.27
CA PHE A 66 3.81 -3.72 -2.00
C PHE A 66 4.67 -4.56 -1.04
N GLN A 67 5.99 -4.39 -1.05
CA GLN A 67 6.95 -5.06 -0.17
C GLN A 67 6.97 -4.43 1.23
N GLU A 68 6.76 -3.12 1.35
CA GLU A 68 6.58 -2.44 2.65
C GLU A 68 5.27 -2.84 3.34
N LEU A 69 4.23 -3.15 2.54
CA LEU A 69 2.99 -3.77 3.00
C LEU A 69 3.11 -5.29 3.23
N GLY A 70 4.32 -5.85 3.14
CA GLY A 70 4.58 -7.24 3.49
C GLY A 70 4.31 -8.28 2.40
N PHE A 71 3.98 -7.84 1.19
CA PHE A 71 3.87 -8.71 0.01
C PHE A 71 5.22 -8.70 -0.73
N ASN A 72 6.09 -9.65 -0.40
CA ASN A 72 7.28 -9.89 -1.21
C ASN A 72 6.86 -10.40 -2.60
N TYR A 73 7.21 -9.67 -3.66
CA TYR A 73 7.32 -10.27 -4.99
C TYR A 73 8.34 -11.38 -4.85
N LEU A 74 7.93 -12.62 -5.14
CA LEU A 74 8.74 -13.82 -5.01
C LEU A 74 10.15 -13.56 -5.59
N GLN A 75 11.10 -13.20 -4.72
CA GLN A 75 12.50 -13.41 -5.02
C GLN A 75 12.58 -14.90 -5.22
N TYR A 76 12.85 -15.30 -6.46
CA TYR A 76 13.18 -16.67 -6.80
C TYR A 76 14.20 -17.15 -5.78
N ASP A 77 13.73 -17.94 -4.80
CA ASP A 77 14.60 -18.63 -3.90
C ASP A 77 15.41 -19.56 -4.78
N GLN A 78 16.71 -19.29 -4.88
CA GLN A 78 17.70 -20.21 -5.44
C GLN A 78 18.02 -21.29 -4.38
N GLY A 79 16.98 -21.77 -3.71
CA GLY A 79 16.99 -22.73 -2.63
C GLY A 79 16.08 -23.88 -3.03
N GLN A 80 16.52 -25.10 -2.73
CA GLN A 80 15.87 -26.35 -3.09
C GLN A 80 14.57 -26.53 -2.24
N GLY A 81 13.57 -25.65 -2.41
CA GLY A 81 12.31 -25.63 -1.67
C GLY A 81 11.42 -24.44 -2.06
N SER A 82 10.14 -24.48 -1.66
CA SER A 82 9.20 -23.36 -1.85
C SER A 82 8.90 -22.74 -0.49
N ASP A 83 9.45 -21.55 -0.24
CA ASP A 83 9.18 -20.74 0.94
C ASP A 83 8.07 -19.71 0.68
N PHE A 84 6.98 -19.80 1.43
CA PHE A 84 5.89 -18.82 1.44
C PHE A 84 5.99 -17.97 2.70
N SER A 85 6.26 -16.68 2.57
CA SER A 85 6.26 -15.74 3.69
C SER A 85 5.12 -14.74 3.56
N PHE A 86 4.36 -14.57 4.64
CA PHE A 86 3.29 -13.58 4.77
C PHE A 86 3.64 -12.66 5.94
N GLN A 87 3.76 -11.36 5.70
CA GLN A 87 3.97 -10.40 6.77
C GLN A 87 2.61 -9.85 7.22
N LEU A 88 2.33 -9.99 8.51
CA LEU A 88 1.02 -9.70 9.12
C LEU A 88 1.06 -8.41 9.96
N GLY A 89 2.22 -7.74 10.02
CA GLY A 89 2.45 -6.54 10.81
C GLY A 89 3.81 -5.90 10.50
N GLY A 90 4.48 -5.37 11.52
CA GLY A 90 5.80 -4.74 11.39
C GLY A 90 6.88 -5.70 10.88
N ALA A 91 8.10 -5.21 10.68
CA ALA A 91 9.24 -5.94 10.08
C ALA A 91 9.49 -7.35 10.67
N GLU A 92 9.18 -7.57 11.94
CA GLU A 92 9.42 -8.83 12.67
C GLU A 92 8.23 -9.80 12.65
N ASP A 93 7.03 -9.38 12.23
CA ASP A 93 5.82 -10.22 12.25
C ASP A 93 5.60 -10.93 10.90
N VAL A 94 6.51 -11.87 10.61
CA VAL A 94 6.50 -12.66 9.38
C VAL A 94 6.11 -14.10 9.67
N PHE A 95 4.98 -14.53 9.11
CA PHE A 95 4.61 -15.94 9.07
C PHE A 95 5.27 -16.63 7.87
N ARG A 96 6.10 -17.63 8.14
CA ARG A 96 6.78 -18.43 7.12
C ARG A 96 6.23 -19.84 7.06
N ILE A 97 6.02 -20.34 5.85
CA ILE A 97 5.73 -21.74 5.53
C ILE A 97 6.82 -22.19 4.58
N SER A 98 7.65 -23.12 5.02
CA SER A 98 8.65 -23.77 4.18
C SER A 98 8.15 -25.14 3.75
N ILE A 99 8.14 -25.36 2.43
CA ILE A 99 7.84 -26.67 1.84
C ILE A 99 9.13 -27.17 1.20
N ASP A 100 9.62 -28.31 1.69
CA ASP A 100 10.82 -28.97 1.16
C ASP A 100 10.66 -29.31 -0.33
N LEU A 101 11.76 -29.32 -1.09
CA LEU A 101 11.73 -29.72 -2.51
C LEU A 101 11.16 -31.12 -2.69
N VAL A 102 10.29 -31.26 -3.68
CA VAL A 102 9.76 -32.54 -4.14
C VAL A 102 10.15 -32.70 -5.60
N SER A 103 11.25 -33.40 -5.84
CA SER A 103 11.74 -33.74 -7.19
C SER A 103 12.21 -35.19 -7.23
N PRO A 104 12.24 -35.87 -8.40
CA PRO A 104 12.74 -37.24 -8.51
C PRO A 104 14.17 -37.43 -7.99
N ASN A 105 14.98 -36.38 -8.03
CA ASN A 105 16.39 -36.37 -7.64
C ASN A 105 16.61 -35.97 -6.17
N SER A 106 15.58 -35.42 -5.52
CA SER A 106 15.63 -34.98 -4.13
C SER A 106 14.21 -34.80 -3.60
N LEU A 107 13.77 -35.74 -2.77
CA LEU A 107 12.48 -35.72 -2.07
C LEU A 107 12.65 -35.34 -0.60
N GLY A 108 12.04 -34.22 -0.20
CA GLY A 108 11.98 -33.76 1.19
C GLY A 108 13.31 -33.26 1.72
N ALA A 109 13.35 -32.96 3.02
CA ALA A 109 14.57 -32.52 3.72
C ALA A 109 15.71 -33.57 3.70
N ASP A 110 15.35 -34.84 3.58
CA ASP A 110 16.31 -35.95 3.58
C ASP A 110 16.96 -36.20 2.21
N GLY A 111 16.47 -35.52 1.16
CA GLY A 111 17.09 -35.55 -0.17
C GLY A 111 17.06 -36.92 -0.83
N VAL A 112 15.98 -37.69 -0.68
CA VAL A 112 15.89 -39.05 -1.22
C VAL A 112 15.87 -39.00 -2.75
N ASP A 113 16.88 -39.61 -3.38
CA ASP A 113 17.00 -39.73 -4.84
C ASP A 113 16.42 -41.06 -5.34
N ILE A 114 15.35 -40.94 -6.14
CA ILE A 114 14.67 -42.07 -6.80
C ILE A 114 14.90 -42.09 -8.31
N SER A 115 15.77 -41.23 -8.84
CA SER A 115 16.02 -41.12 -10.28
C SER A 115 16.81 -42.30 -10.85
N ASP A 116 17.63 -42.95 -10.02
CA ASP A 116 18.42 -44.13 -10.39
C ASP A 116 17.98 -45.37 -9.58
N ILE A 117 16.84 -45.93 -10.01
CA ILE A 117 16.32 -47.20 -9.52
C ILE A 117 16.52 -48.27 -10.59
N ASP A 118 17.30 -49.31 -10.26
CA ASP A 118 17.48 -50.48 -11.11
C ASP A 118 16.85 -51.73 -10.45
N VAL A 119 15.96 -52.39 -11.21
CA VAL A 119 15.26 -53.62 -10.80
C VAL A 119 15.72 -54.85 -11.60
N SER A 120 16.79 -54.74 -12.37
CA SER A 120 17.33 -55.82 -13.22
C SER A 120 17.89 -57.02 -12.44
N SER A 121 18.24 -56.82 -11.16
CA SER A 121 18.78 -57.84 -10.27
C SER A 121 17.97 -57.94 -8.97
N GLN A 122 18.01 -59.10 -8.31
CA GLN A 122 17.34 -59.31 -7.02
C GLN A 122 17.84 -58.31 -5.94
N ALA A 123 19.13 -57.98 -5.95
CA ALA A 123 19.71 -57.01 -5.03
C ALA A 123 19.27 -55.57 -5.35
N GLY A 124 19.20 -55.22 -6.64
CA GLY A 124 18.67 -53.94 -7.11
C GLY A 124 17.19 -53.75 -6.73
N ALA A 125 16.37 -54.80 -6.91
CA ALA A 125 14.97 -54.79 -6.51
C ALA A 125 14.77 -54.55 -5.00
N ASN A 126 15.58 -55.18 -4.13
CA ASN A 126 15.50 -54.94 -2.69
C ASN A 126 15.88 -53.49 -2.33
N THR A 127 16.95 -52.96 -2.94
CA THR A 127 17.39 -51.57 -2.74
C THR A 127 16.35 -50.56 -3.25
N ALA A 128 15.68 -50.88 -4.36
CA ALA A 128 14.60 -50.07 -4.92
C ALA A 128 13.42 -49.94 -3.95
N VAL A 129 13.02 -51.04 -3.29
CA VAL A 129 11.95 -51.03 -2.30
C VAL A 129 12.31 -50.15 -1.11
N GLU A 130 13.53 -50.28 -0.57
CA GLU A 130 14.01 -49.44 0.54
C GLU A 130 14.00 -47.95 0.17
N LYS A 131 14.50 -47.58 -1.02
CA LYS A 131 14.47 -46.20 -1.51
C LYS A 131 13.04 -45.67 -1.65
N LEU A 132 12.11 -46.48 -2.16
CA LEU A 132 10.71 -46.10 -2.32
C LEU A 132 10.01 -45.93 -0.96
N GLU A 133 10.31 -46.76 0.03
CA GLU A 133 9.79 -46.59 1.39
C GLU A 133 10.23 -45.26 1.99
N LEU A 134 11.51 -44.90 1.84
CA LEU A 134 12.04 -43.60 2.28
C LEU A 134 11.39 -42.44 1.51
N ALA A 135 11.21 -42.58 0.20
CA ALA A 135 10.53 -41.59 -0.63
C ALA A 135 9.08 -41.36 -0.18
N ILE A 136 8.33 -42.43 0.12
CA ILE A 136 6.96 -42.34 0.62
C ILE A 136 6.93 -41.65 2.00
N GLN A 137 7.85 -41.98 2.89
CA GLN A 137 7.96 -41.34 4.21
C GLN A 137 8.26 -39.83 4.09
N SER A 138 9.16 -39.46 3.18
CA SER A 138 9.48 -38.08 2.85
C SER A 138 8.24 -37.31 2.33
N ILE A 139 7.53 -37.87 1.34
CA ILE A 139 6.29 -37.27 0.82
C ILE A 139 5.22 -37.13 1.92
N GLY A 140 5.08 -38.14 2.78
CA GLY A 140 4.17 -38.09 3.93
C GLY A 140 4.52 -36.98 4.92
N THR A 141 5.82 -36.74 5.14
CA THR A 141 6.31 -35.64 5.97
C THR A 141 5.98 -34.28 5.34
N THR A 142 6.24 -34.12 4.04
CA THR A 142 5.87 -32.90 3.30
C THR A 142 4.36 -32.65 3.34
N ALA A 143 3.52 -33.67 3.12
CA ALA A 143 2.07 -33.56 3.23
C ALA A 143 1.62 -33.12 4.64
N THR A 144 2.28 -33.63 5.68
CA THR A 144 2.01 -33.24 7.08
C THR A 144 2.38 -31.77 7.32
N LYS A 145 3.53 -31.31 6.82
CA LYS A 145 3.93 -29.89 6.88
C LYS A 145 2.92 -28.98 6.19
N VAL A 146 2.43 -29.38 5.00
CA VAL A 146 1.37 -28.65 4.28
C VAL A 146 0.07 -28.62 5.09
N GLY A 147 -0.34 -29.73 5.69
CA GLY A 147 -1.53 -29.78 6.56
C GLY A 147 -1.42 -28.87 7.79
N ALA A 148 -0.24 -28.83 8.41
CA ALA A 148 0.05 -27.92 9.53
C ALA A 148 -0.01 -26.45 9.09
N ALA A 149 0.53 -26.13 7.92
CA ALA A 149 0.49 -24.80 7.32
C ALA A 149 -0.97 -24.37 7.05
N ILE A 150 -1.78 -25.22 6.42
CA ILE A 150 -3.22 -24.96 6.19
C ILE A 150 -3.95 -24.70 7.51
N SER A 151 -3.66 -25.50 8.54
CA SER A 151 -4.27 -25.34 9.87
C SER A 151 -3.88 -24.01 10.52
N ALA A 152 -2.62 -23.59 10.35
CA ALA A 152 -2.15 -22.30 10.83
C ALA A 152 -2.78 -21.12 10.07
N ILE A 153 -2.97 -21.23 8.75
CA ILE A 153 -3.68 -20.24 7.94
C ILE A 153 -5.14 -20.12 8.40
N ARG A 154 -5.85 -21.24 8.59
CA ARG A 154 -7.25 -21.24 9.08
C ARG A 154 -7.39 -20.52 10.42
N ARG A 155 -6.55 -20.85 11.41
CA ARG A 155 -6.59 -20.17 12.72
C ARG A 155 -6.38 -18.65 12.60
N ARG A 156 -5.50 -18.21 11.69
CA ARG A 156 -5.27 -16.78 11.46
C ARG A 156 -6.42 -16.12 10.74
N GLN A 157 -7.05 -16.80 9.78
CA GLN A 157 -8.27 -16.33 9.15
C GLN A 157 -9.35 -16.05 10.20
N ASP A 158 -9.57 -16.98 11.14
CA ASP A 158 -10.56 -16.81 12.19
C ASP A 158 -10.25 -15.58 13.07
N VAL A 159 -8.98 -15.37 13.43
CA VAL A 159 -8.54 -14.18 14.19
C VAL A 159 -8.78 -12.89 13.40
N LEU A 160 -8.45 -12.87 12.11
CA LEU A 160 -8.64 -11.70 11.24
C LEU A 160 -10.13 -11.41 11.02
N GLU A 161 -10.97 -12.43 10.94
CA GLU A 161 -12.42 -12.25 10.83
C GLU A 161 -13.01 -11.61 12.09
N VAL A 162 -12.58 -12.04 13.28
CA VAL A 162 -12.94 -11.40 14.55
C VAL A 162 -12.44 -9.95 14.61
N HIS A 163 -11.20 -9.69 14.18
CA HIS A 163 -10.67 -8.32 14.15
C HIS A 163 -11.44 -7.43 13.18
N ARG A 164 -11.80 -7.96 12.01
CA ARG A 164 -12.63 -7.26 11.04
C ARG A 164 -13.99 -6.91 11.63
N GLU A 165 -14.65 -7.84 12.31
CA GLU A 165 -15.95 -7.60 12.95
C GLU A 165 -15.84 -6.50 14.02
N ASN A 166 -14.83 -6.58 14.89
CA ASN A 166 -14.56 -5.55 15.88
C ASN A 166 -14.33 -4.18 15.22
N LEU A 167 -13.56 -4.10 14.13
CA LEU A 167 -13.33 -2.83 13.42
C LEU A 167 -14.61 -2.28 12.76
N ILE A 168 -15.46 -3.14 12.22
CA ILE A 168 -16.77 -2.75 11.68
C ILE A 168 -17.65 -2.19 12.80
N GLU A 169 -17.68 -2.85 13.96
CA GLU A 169 -18.44 -2.39 15.13
C GLU A 169 -17.91 -1.05 15.66
N GLN A 170 -16.60 -0.88 15.78
CA GLN A 170 -15.99 0.39 16.17
C GLN A 170 -16.32 1.50 15.18
N ARG A 171 -16.26 1.20 13.87
CA ARG A 171 -16.66 2.16 12.83
C ARG A 171 -18.13 2.56 12.95
N ALA A 172 -19.03 1.59 13.19
CA ALA A 172 -20.45 1.86 13.40
C ALA A 172 -20.67 2.78 14.60
N ARG A 173 -20.01 2.51 15.73
CA ARG A 173 -20.07 3.38 16.93
C ARG A 173 -19.59 4.80 16.65
N LEU A 174 -18.49 4.96 15.90
CA LEU A 174 -18.01 6.29 15.52
C LEU A 174 -19.03 7.03 14.63
N GLN A 175 -19.61 6.35 13.65
CA GLN A 175 -20.65 6.93 12.79
C GLN A 175 -21.92 7.29 13.56
N GLU A 176 -22.32 6.46 14.53
CA GLU A 176 -23.45 6.75 15.42
C GLU A 176 -23.18 7.97 16.30
N VAL A 177 -21.95 8.13 16.82
CA VAL A 177 -21.54 9.30 17.60
C VAL A 177 -21.59 10.57 16.74
N ASP A 178 -21.07 10.53 15.52
CA ASP A 178 -21.10 11.66 14.60
C ASP A 178 -22.54 12.04 14.22
N PHE A 179 -23.40 11.04 13.95
CA PHE A 179 -24.81 11.27 13.66
C PHE A 179 -25.57 11.86 14.87
N ALA A 180 -25.28 11.38 16.08
CA ALA A 180 -25.87 11.91 17.30
C ALA A 180 -25.48 13.38 17.53
N GLN A 181 -24.21 13.74 17.28
CA GLN A 181 -23.74 15.13 17.38
C GLN A 181 -24.42 16.04 16.35
N GLU A 182 -24.53 15.60 15.09
CA GLU A 182 -25.20 16.37 14.05
C GLU A 182 -26.70 16.53 14.33
N THR A 183 -27.36 15.46 14.81
CA THR A 183 -28.77 15.51 15.21
C THR A 183 -28.97 16.47 16.39
N GLN A 184 -28.10 16.42 17.40
CA GLN A 184 -28.14 17.35 18.53
C GLN A 184 -27.99 18.81 18.06
N ARG A 185 -27.03 19.08 17.18
CA ARG A 185 -26.82 20.41 16.60
C ARG A 185 -28.03 20.87 15.81
N PHE A 186 -28.59 20.02 14.95
CA PHE A 186 -29.81 20.31 14.19
C PHE A 186 -31.00 20.61 15.10
N THR A 187 -31.22 19.83 16.15
CA THR A 187 -32.28 20.09 17.14
C THR A 187 -32.04 21.41 17.89
N GLN A 188 -30.80 21.71 18.31
CA GLN A 188 -30.47 23.00 18.93
C GLN A 188 -30.79 24.17 18.00
N LEU A 189 -30.44 24.06 16.71
CA LEU A 189 -30.75 25.09 15.72
C LEU A 189 -32.26 25.26 15.54
N GLN A 190 -33.03 24.18 15.49
CA GLN A 190 -34.50 24.27 15.43
C GLN A 190 -35.11 24.95 16.65
N ILE A 191 -34.66 24.59 17.86
CA ILE A 191 -35.11 25.22 19.11
C ILE A 191 -34.75 26.71 19.11
N LEU A 192 -33.54 27.06 18.65
CA LEU A 192 -33.08 28.45 18.60
C LEU A 192 -33.89 29.26 17.58
N LEU A 193 -34.24 28.69 16.43
CA LEU A 193 -35.13 29.31 15.45
C LEU A 193 -36.54 29.53 16.01
N GLN A 194 -37.14 28.53 16.67
CA GLN A 194 -38.46 28.66 17.31
C GLN A 194 -38.44 29.65 18.48
N SER A 195 -37.34 29.70 19.24
CA SER A 195 -37.17 30.66 20.33
C SER A 195 -36.97 32.07 19.79
N ALA A 196 -36.17 32.25 18.73
CA ALA A 196 -35.97 33.55 18.09
C ALA A 196 -37.29 34.10 17.52
N THR A 197 -38.12 33.27 16.89
CA THR A 197 -39.44 33.70 16.39
C THR A 197 -40.39 34.04 17.53
N ALA A 198 -40.42 33.26 18.62
CA ALA A 198 -41.24 33.55 19.79
C ALA A 198 -40.78 34.83 20.52
N VAL A 199 -39.46 35.05 20.67
CA VAL A 199 -38.88 36.25 21.27
C VAL A 199 -39.16 37.48 20.40
N LEU A 200 -39.05 37.37 19.07
CA LEU A 200 -39.43 38.45 18.15
C LEU A 200 -40.93 38.78 18.23
N ALA A 201 -41.79 37.77 18.33
CA ALA A 201 -43.23 37.99 18.52
C ALA A 201 -43.53 38.69 19.85
N GLN A 202 -42.88 38.27 20.94
CA GLN A 202 -43.02 38.89 22.26
C GLN A 202 -42.48 40.34 22.27
N ALA A 203 -41.33 40.58 21.62
CA ALA A 203 -40.72 41.90 21.52
C ALA A 203 -41.54 42.90 20.69
N ASN A 204 -42.41 42.43 19.78
CA ASN A 204 -43.36 43.29 19.06
C ASN A 204 -44.63 43.63 19.85
N VAL A 205 -44.97 42.85 20.89
CA VAL A 205 -46.17 43.06 21.72
C VAL A 205 -45.89 44.00 22.91
N VAL A 206 -44.65 44.01 23.43
CA VAL A 206 -44.26 44.89 24.54
C VAL A 206 -44.35 46.40 24.19
N PRO A 207 -43.93 46.88 23.00
CA PRO A 207 -44.05 48.29 22.62
C PRO A 207 -45.49 48.75 22.41
N THR A 208 -46.34 47.89 21.85
CA THR A 208 -47.75 48.21 21.55
C THR A 208 -48.61 48.29 22.81
N THR A 209 -48.32 47.48 23.81
CA THR A 209 -48.95 47.57 25.14
C THR A 209 -48.51 48.82 25.91
N LEU A 210 -47.26 49.26 25.77
CA LEU A 210 -46.80 50.53 26.35
C LEU A 210 -47.44 51.75 25.67
N LEU A 211 -47.68 51.71 24.36
CA LEU A 211 -48.40 52.78 23.65
C LEU A 211 -49.88 52.89 24.06
N GLN A 212 -50.53 51.79 24.45
CA GLN A 212 -51.88 51.82 25.04
C GLN A 212 -51.91 52.39 26.46
N LEU A 213 -50.77 52.44 27.15
CA LEU A 213 -50.63 53.04 28.48
C LEU A 213 -50.17 54.50 28.45
N LEU A 214 -49.77 55.02 27.28
CA LEU A 214 -49.36 56.41 27.05
C LEU A 214 -50.35 57.21 26.18
N GLY A 215 -51.35 56.55 25.60
CA GLY A 215 -52.41 57.15 24.79
C GLY A 215 -53.69 57.40 25.58
#